data_AF-A0A499SX42-F1
#
_entry.id   AF-A0A499SX42-F1
#
_cell.length_a   1.000
_cell.length_b   1.000
_cell.length_c   1.000
_cell.angle_alpha   90.00
_cell.angle_beta   90.00
_cell.angle_gamma   90.00
#
_symmetry.space_group_name_H-M   'P 1'
#
loop_
_entity.id
_entity.type
_entity.pdbx_description
1 polymer ?
#
loop_
_entity_poly.entity_id
_entity_poly.type
_entity_poly.pdbx_seq_one_letter_code
_entity_poly.pdbx_strand_id
1 'polypeptide(L)'
;MLSVLNQKLSGLSHEKKKLVSLGVQTGIMRILSALFAFILTIAVARFSDATVAGQFFYLFNLVSFVAIVSQLGFNVSLVKYNAIAFSQNSIQQQSENYTISVKRSLAFSFSLCILAFIVQFAFGASLINVNITPSLFALFSLTIPLMVLAQLNSYALQAIRHVTPAIFALQMGVSCFLVLFITILHFFDLITLVSMLLALLLSAFLVALISTLQWLRSGQYSAVTLPVAHNAELTDSAKQVWIGNIFTNVIQWGSLIIAGFYLTDSDLGLLAAAQRTSLLIGFVLISVNFIVAPMFASLYQQGEMKKLQKLSTIAFRLNISLSLIPVIACTFYSQEIMTLFGAEFESAGVLLAIVAPGQ
;
A
#
# COMPACT_ATOMS: atom_id res chain seq x y z
N MET A 1 17.32 13.62 -21.49
CA MET A 1 16.68 13.90 -20.18
C MET A 1 17.62 13.62 -19.00
N LEU A 2 18.24 12.43 -18.92
CA LEU A 2 19.27 12.10 -17.91
C LEU A 2 20.52 13.00 -17.97
N SER A 3 20.97 13.40 -19.17
CA SER A 3 22.13 14.29 -19.37
C SER A 3 21.92 15.71 -18.82
N VAL A 4 20.72 16.28 -19.03
CA VAL A 4 20.33 17.61 -18.53
C VAL A 4 20.15 17.60 -17.00
N LEU A 5 19.66 16.48 -16.44
CA LEU A 5 19.61 16.26 -14.99
C LEU A 5 21.02 16.26 -14.40
N ASN A 6 21.96 15.54 -15.03
CA ASN A 6 23.36 15.46 -14.60
C ASN A 6 24.07 16.82 -14.62
N GLN A 7 23.79 17.65 -15.63
CA GLN A 7 24.41 18.96 -15.77
C GLN A 7 23.89 19.99 -14.75
N LYS A 8 22.64 19.86 -14.27
CA LYS A 8 22.11 20.65 -13.13
C LYS A 8 22.52 20.08 -11.77
N LEU A 9 22.79 18.77 -11.68
CA LEU A 9 23.25 18.10 -10.48
C LEU A 9 24.71 18.42 -10.12
N SER A 10 25.54 18.87 -11.08
CA SER A 10 26.96 19.15 -10.83
C SER A 10 27.19 20.34 -9.88
N GLY A 11 26.34 21.37 -9.91
CA GLY A 11 26.46 22.60 -9.09
C GLY A 11 25.76 22.59 -7.72
N LEU A 12 25.20 21.46 -7.28
CA LEU A 12 24.49 21.34 -6.00
C LEU A 12 25.43 20.93 -4.85
N SER A 13 25.17 21.40 -3.63
CA SER A 13 25.86 20.91 -2.42
C SER A 13 25.63 19.40 -2.23
N HIS A 14 26.55 18.72 -1.54
CA HIS A 14 26.52 17.26 -1.38
C HIS A 14 25.18 16.73 -0.82
N GLU A 15 24.57 17.46 0.13
CA GLU A 15 23.26 17.14 0.67
C GLU A 15 22.12 17.24 -0.35
N LYS A 16 22.14 18.26 -1.21
CA LYS A 16 21.11 18.44 -2.25
C LYS A 16 21.19 17.32 -3.29
N LYS A 17 22.39 16.87 -3.67
CA LYS A 17 22.57 15.70 -4.56
C LYS A 17 22.01 14.42 -3.94
N LYS A 18 22.27 14.20 -2.64
CA LYS A 18 21.76 13.05 -1.90
C LYS A 18 20.23 13.04 -1.82
N LEU A 19 19.60 14.19 -1.57
CA LEU A 19 18.14 14.33 -1.55
C LEU A 19 17.50 14.07 -2.92
N VAL A 20 18.09 14.60 -4.01
CA VAL A 20 17.58 14.34 -5.36
C VAL A 20 17.70 12.87 -5.73
N SER A 21 18.84 12.23 -5.43
CA SER A 21 19.03 10.79 -5.66
C SER A 21 18.01 9.94 -4.88
N LEU A 22 17.78 10.27 -3.62
CA LEU A 22 16.79 9.57 -2.78
C LEU A 22 15.38 9.74 -3.33
N GLY A 23 15.06 10.94 -3.82
CA GLY A 23 13.85 11.18 -4.58
C GLY A 23 13.75 10.23 -5.76
N VAL A 24 14.72 10.23 -6.68
CA VAL A 24 14.66 9.41 -7.91
C VAL A 24 14.46 7.92 -7.57
N GLN A 25 15.17 7.40 -6.57
CA GLN A 25 14.97 6.04 -6.08
C GLN A 25 13.55 5.80 -5.56
N THR A 26 13.00 6.73 -4.78
CA THR A 26 11.62 6.68 -4.30
C THR A 26 10.62 6.60 -5.45
N GLY A 27 10.79 7.44 -6.46
CA GLY A 27 9.92 7.47 -7.65
C GLY A 27 9.94 6.14 -8.41
N ILE A 28 11.14 5.65 -8.75
CA ILE A 28 11.32 4.37 -9.45
C ILE A 28 10.69 3.22 -8.66
N MET A 29 10.96 3.14 -7.36
CA MET A 29 10.42 2.08 -6.50
C MET A 29 8.89 2.13 -6.43
N ARG A 30 8.28 3.30 -6.37
CA ARG A 30 6.81 3.44 -6.40
C ARG A 30 6.21 2.99 -7.72
N ILE A 31 6.86 3.29 -8.84
CA ILE A 31 6.43 2.82 -10.17
C ILE A 31 6.54 1.29 -10.26
N LEU A 32 7.60 0.69 -9.72
CA LEU A 32 7.72 -0.76 -9.68
C LEU A 32 6.66 -1.41 -8.77
N SER A 33 6.40 -0.85 -7.58
CA SER A 33 5.33 -1.31 -6.68
C SER A 33 3.98 -1.34 -7.38
N ALA A 34 3.65 -0.27 -8.07
CA ALA A 34 2.45 -0.13 -8.87
C ALA A 34 2.31 -1.19 -9.95
N LEU A 35 3.40 -1.39 -10.70
CA LEU A 35 3.46 -2.37 -11.76
C LEU A 35 3.22 -3.79 -11.20
N PHE A 36 3.86 -4.15 -10.09
CA PHE A 36 3.64 -5.44 -9.44
C PHE A 36 2.22 -5.60 -8.88
N ALA A 37 1.61 -4.55 -8.32
CA ALA A 37 0.22 -4.59 -7.88
C ALA A 37 -0.76 -4.80 -9.05
N PHE A 38 -0.46 -4.19 -10.20
CA PHE A 38 -1.25 -4.38 -11.42
C PHE A 38 -1.05 -5.77 -12.03
N ILE A 39 0.20 -6.23 -12.16
CA ILE A 39 0.53 -7.59 -12.60
C ILE A 39 -0.13 -8.63 -11.71
N LEU A 40 -0.14 -8.42 -10.38
CA LEU A 40 -0.86 -9.28 -9.46
C LEU A 40 -2.35 -9.37 -9.81
N THR A 41 -2.97 -8.23 -10.12
CA THR A 41 -4.39 -8.18 -10.47
C THR A 41 -4.66 -8.97 -11.76
N ILE A 42 -3.80 -8.84 -12.77
CA ILE A 42 -3.91 -9.61 -14.01
C ILE A 42 -3.67 -11.11 -13.75
N ALA A 43 -2.61 -11.46 -13.01
CA ALA A 43 -2.25 -12.86 -12.75
C ALA A 43 -3.37 -13.60 -12.01
N VAL A 44 -3.97 -12.97 -11.00
CA VAL A 44 -5.15 -13.52 -10.30
C VAL A 44 -6.30 -13.72 -11.26
N ALA A 45 -6.67 -12.71 -12.05
CA ALA A 45 -7.83 -12.77 -12.94
C ALA A 45 -7.64 -13.74 -14.13
N ARG A 46 -6.41 -13.94 -14.59
CA ARG A 46 -6.11 -14.83 -15.72
C ARG A 46 -5.92 -16.28 -15.32
N PHE A 47 -5.33 -16.52 -14.16
CA PHE A 47 -5.01 -17.88 -13.73
C PHE A 47 -6.15 -18.50 -12.90
N SER A 48 -7.18 -17.74 -12.56
CA SER A 48 -8.39 -18.20 -11.88
C SER A 48 -9.64 -17.61 -12.53
N ASP A 49 -10.79 -18.25 -12.35
CA ASP A 49 -12.07 -17.76 -12.88
C ASP A 49 -12.57 -16.53 -12.07
N ALA A 50 -13.51 -15.75 -12.63
CA ALA A 50 -13.97 -14.49 -12.05
C ALA A 50 -14.49 -14.63 -10.61
N THR A 51 -15.15 -15.75 -10.28
CA THR A 51 -15.64 -16.06 -8.94
C THR A 51 -14.50 -16.17 -7.92
N VAL A 52 -13.46 -16.96 -8.23
CA VAL A 52 -12.30 -17.16 -7.34
C VAL A 52 -11.49 -15.88 -7.22
N ALA A 53 -11.30 -15.17 -8.33
CA ALA A 53 -10.64 -13.87 -8.36
C ALA A 53 -11.39 -12.84 -7.49
N GLY A 54 -12.71 -12.79 -7.57
CA GLY A 54 -13.55 -11.91 -6.77
C GLY A 54 -13.45 -12.18 -5.27
N GLN A 55 -13.59 -13.45 -4.87
CA GLN A 55 -13.39 -13.87 -3.47
C GLN A 55 -11.99 -13.51 -2.96
N PHE A 56 -10.96 -13.79 -3.77
CA PHE A 56 -9.58 -13.47 -3.40
C PHE A 56 -9.38 -11.97 -3.22
N PHE A 57 -9.84 -11.15 -4.17
CA PHE A 57 -9.66 -9.70 -4.12
C PHE A 57 -10.43 -9.05 -2.98
N TYR A 58 -11.62 -9.54 -2.67
CA TYR A 58 -12.38 -9.11 -1.51
C TYR A 58 -11.60 -9.38 -0.22
N LEU A 59 -11.15 -10.61 -0.02
CA LEU A 59 -10.37 -10.98 1.17
C LEU A 59 -9.05 -10.22 1.24
N PHE A 60 -8.32 -10.07 0.13
CA PHE A 60 -7.08 -9.30 0.07
C PHE A 60 -7.28 -7.83 0.49
N ASN A 61 -8.36 -7.19 0.02
CA ASN A 61 -8.70 -5.83 0.41
C ASN A 61 -9.13 -5.75 1.88
N LEU A 62 -9.90 -6.73 2.36
CA LEU A 62 -10.30 -6.82 3.76
C LEU A 62 -9.07 -6.96 4.68
N VAL A 63 -8.10 -7.82 4.34
CA VAL A 63 -6.84 -7.98 5.11
C VAL A 63 -6.11 -6.64 5.14
N SER A 64 -5.96 -6.03 3.97
CA SER A 64 -5.22 -4.76 3.81
C SER A 64 -5.86 -3.64 4.63
N PHE A 65 -7.19 -3.52 4.59
CA PHE A 65 -7.94 -2.56 5.38
C PHE A 65 -7.73 -2.80 6.89
N VAL A 66 -7.95 -4.02 7.37
CA VAL A 66 -7.80 -4.35 8.79
C VAL A 66 -6.35 -4.17 9.25
N ALA A 67 -5.35 -4.49 8.43
CA ALA A 67 -3.95 -4.24 8.72
C ALA A 67 -3.63 -2.74 8.88
N ILE A 68 -4.22 -1.87 8.05
CA ILE A 68 -4.05 -0.40 8.18
C ILE A 68 -4.72 0.12 9.44
N VAL A 69 -5.95 -0.30 9.72
CA VAL A 69 -6.65 0.05 10.97
C VAL A 69 -5.84 -0.46 12.17
N SER A 70 -5.22 -1.63 12.07
CA SER A 70 -4.46 -2.22 13.17
C SER A 70 -3.16 -1.49 13.52
N GLN A 71 -2.67 -0.59 12.67
CA GLN A 71 -1.47 0.21 12.92
C GLN A 71 -1.71 1.38 13.88
N LEU A 72 -2.96 1.66 14.29
CA LEU A 72 -3.29 2.69 15.29
C LEU A 72 -2.70 4.08 14.99
N GLY A 73 -2.48 4.40 13.71
CA GLY A 73 -1.90 5.69 13.26
C GLY A 73 -0.38 5.80 13.40
N PHE A 74 0.30 4.72 13.80
CA PHE A 74 1.77 4.69 13.86
C PHE A 74 2.44 4.78 12.49
N ASN A 75 1.72 4.56 11.40
CA ASN A 75 2.24 4.75 10.04
C ASN A 75 2.83 6.13 9.76
N VAL A 76 2.26 7.19 10.35
CA VAL A 76 2.77 8.56 10.19
C VAL A 76 3.58 9.00 11.40
N SER A 77 3.09 8.72 12.61
CA SER A 77 3.77 9.18 13.82
C SER A 77 5.13 8.50 14.01
N LEU A 78 5.26 7.20 13.72
CA LEU A 78 6.54 6.49 13.84
C LEU A 78 7.59 7.09 12.90
N VAL A 79 7.23 7.37 11.64
CA VAL A 79 8.15 8.01 10.68
C VAL A 79 8.65 9.35 11.22
N LYS A 80 7.74 10.19 11.70
CA LYS A 80 8.07 11.52 12.23
C LYS A 80 9.00 11.45 13.44
N TYR A 81 8.60 10.72 14.48
CA TYR A 81 9.35 10.72 15.75
C TYR A 81 10.62 9.88 15.69
N ASN A 82 10.69 8.82 14.88
CA ASN A 82 11.97 8.15 14.63
C ASN A 82 12.91 8.97 13.77
N ALA A 83 12.42 9.81 12.84
CA ALA A 83 13.30 10.71 12.09
C ALA A 83 13.90 11.80 12.99
N ILE A 84 13.13 12.31 13.96
CA ILE A 84 13.62 13.23 15.00
C ILE A 84 14.70 12.53 15.84
N ALA A 85 14.41 11.34 16.39
CA ALA A 85 15.37 10.59 17.19
C ALA A 85 16.64 10.22 16.40
N PHE A 86 16.51 9.89 15.12
CA PHE A 86 17.63 9.65 14.21
C PHE A 86 18.49 10.89 14.02
N SER A 87 17.88 12.07 13.84
CA SER A 87 18.63 13.34 13.75
C SER A 87 19.39 13.71 15.03
N GLN A 88 18.92 13.20 16.17
CA GLN A 88 19.55 13.37 17.48
C GLN A 88 20.54 12.24 17.82
N ASN A 89 20.76 11.27 16.91
CA ASN A 89 21.57 10.07 17.13
C ASN A 89 21.12 9.21 18.33
N SER A 90 19.83 9.27 18.71
CA SER A 90 19.27 8.52 19.82
C SER A 90 18.74 7.17 19.34
N ILE A 91 19.61 6.14 19.32
CA ILE A 91 19.24 4.76 18.95
C ILE A 91 18.21 4.18 19.94
N GLN A 92 18.37 4.51 21.22
CA GLN A 92 17.47 4.04 22.27
C GLN A 92 16.04 4.53 22.04
N GLN A 93 15.86 5.83 21.79
CA GLN A 93 14.53 6.40 21.55
C GLN A 93 13.89 5.86 20.26
N GLN A 94 14.66 5.63 19.20
CA GLN A 94 14.16 4.99 17.97
C GLN A 94 13.62 3.58 18.27
N SER A 95 14.36 2.82 19.08
CA SER A 95 14.01 1.44 19.47
C SER A 95 12.78 1.40 20.39
N GLU A 96 12.67 2.35 21.32
CA GLU A 96 11.52 2.49 22.21
C GLU A 96 10.23 2.86 21.45
N ASN A 97 10.29 3.88 20.59
CA ASN A 97 9.18 4.29 19.74
C ASN A 97 8.71 3.14 18.84
N TYR A 98 9.64 2.45 18.18
CA TYR A 98 9.36 1.28 17.36
C TYR A 98 8.72 0.15 18.18
N THR A 99 9.29 -0.17 19.35
CA THR A 99 8.79 -1.25 20.21
C THR A 99 7.38 -0.97 20.72
N ILE A 100 7.07 0.26 21.13
CA ILE A 100 5.70 0.65 21.53
C ILE A 100 4.73 0.49 20.36
N SER A 101 5.13 0.98 19.18
CA SER A 101 4.31 0.95 17.97
C SER A 101 3.98 -0.49 17.57
N VAL A 102 4.99 -1.36 17.53
CA VAL A 102 4.83 -2.79 17.19
C VAL A 102 4.01 -3.51 18.24
N LYS A 103 4.34 -3.38 19.54
CA LYS A 103 3.61 -4.08 20.61
C LYS A 103 2.12 -3.72 20.61
N ARG A 104 1.78 -2.44 20.54
CA ARG A 104 0.37 -1.99 20.54
C ARG A 104 -0.37 -2.41 19.28
N SER A 105 0.24 -2.23 18.11
CA SER A 105 -0.42 -2.57 16.85
C SER A 105 -0.60 -4.08 16.69
N LEU A 106 0.39 -4.88 17.09
CA LEU A 106 0.25 -6.34 17.08
C LEU A 106 -0.80 -6.80 18.09
N ALA A 107 -0.76 -6.33 19.33
CA ALA A 107 -1.77 -6.67 20.33
C ALA A 107 -3.18 -6.37 19.82
N PHE A 108 -3.39 -5.17 19.25
CA PHE A 108 -4.68 -4.78 18.68
C PHE A 108 -5.06 -5.64 17.45
N SER A 109 -4.11 -5.97 16.57
CA SER A 109 -4.37 -6.85 15.42
C SER A 109 -4.81 -8.25 15.86
N PHE A 110 -4.14 -8.83 16.87
CA PHE A 110 -4.53 -10.13 17.43
C PHE A 110 -5.90 -10.06 18.10
N SER A 111 -6.19 -8.99 18.85
CA SER A 111 -7.52 -8.76 19.44
C SER A 111 -8.62 -8.67 18.38
N LEU A 112 -8.37 -7.98 17.26
CA LEU A 112 -9.32 -7.93 16.14
C LEU A 112 -9.50 -9.29 15.47
N CYS A 113 -8.43 -10.06 15.26
CA CYS A 113 -8.53 -11.41 14.72
C CYS A 113 -9.35 -12.34 15.63
N ILE A 114 -9.15 -12.27 16.94
CA ILE A 114 -9.92 -13.04 17.93
C ILE A 114 -11.39 -12.61 17.91
N LEU A 115 -11.66 -11.30 17.91
CA LEU A 115 -13.02 -10.78 17.85
C LEU A 115 -13.74 -11.23 16.58
N ALA A 116 -13.07 -11.12 15.43
CA ALA A 116 -13.64 -11.52 14.15
C ALA A 116 -13.88 -13.04 14.10
N PHE A 117 -13.01 -13.85 14.72
CA PHE A 117 -13.24 -15.30 14.85
C PHE A 117 -14.48 -15.62 15.69
N ILE A 118 -14.66 -14.93 16.81
CA ILE A 118 -15.85 -15.09 17.67
C ILE A 118 -17.13 -14.70 16.92
N VAL A 119 -17.11 -13.58 16.18
CA VAL A 119 -18.25 -13.12 15.39
C VAL A 119 -18.59 -14.12 14.28
N GLN A 120 -17.59 -14.62 13.55
CA GLN A 120 -17.82 -15.63 12.51
C GLN A 120 -18.35 -16.94 13.08
N PHE A 121 -17.85 -17.38 14.24
CA PHE A 121 -18.35 -18.60 14.89
C PHE A 121 -19.79 -18.44 15.37
N ALA A 122 -20.17 -17.27 15.90
CA ALA A 122 -21.49 -17.01 16.44
C ALA A 122 -22.56 -16.67 15.38
N PHE A 123 -22.17 -16.00 14.29
CA PHE A 123 -23.10 -15.39 13.33
C PHE A 123 -22.74 -15.66 11.86
N GLY A 124 -21.74 -16.49 11.57
CA GLY A 124 -21.15 -16.62 10.24
C GLY A 124 -22.11 -17.06 9.13
N ALA A 125 -23.16 -17.81 9.45
CA ALA A 125 -24.16 -18.25 8.49
C ALA A 125 -25.19 -17.16 8.10
N SER A 126 -25.25 -16.04 8.83
CA SER A 126 -26.28 -14.99 8.65
C SER A 126 -25.74 -13.61 8.25
N LEU A 127 -24.43 -13.35 8.36
CA LEU A 127 -23.84 -12.02 8.17
C LEU A 127 -23.12 -11.81 6.82
N ILE A 128 -22.59 -12.85 6.19
CA ILE A 128 -21.74 -12.74 5.01
C ILE A 128 -22.20 -13.77 3.97
N ASN A 129 -22.61 -13.31 2.78
CA ASN A 129 -23.05 -14.17 1.67
C ASN A 129 -21.91 -14.96 1.02
N VAL A 130 -20.66 -14.63 1.33
CA VAL A 130 -19.49 -15.40 0.91
C VAL A 130 -19.32 -16.60 1.84
N ASN A 131 -19.28 -17.81 1.28
CA ASN A 131 -19.02 -19.05 2.02
C ASN A 131 -17.55 -19.10 2.50
N ILE A 132 -17.22 -18.32 3.53
CA ILE A 132 -15.91 -18.32 4.17
C ILE A 132 -15.82 -19.53 5.10
N THR A 133 -15.14 -20.58 4.64
CA THR A 133 -14.82 -21.72 5.50
C THR A 133 -13.91 -21.29 6.67
N PRO A 134 -13.93 -22.01 7.80
CA PRO A 134 -13.04 -21.71 8.94
C PRO A 134 -11.55 -21.68 8.55
N SER A 135 -11.14 -22.48 7.57
CA SER A 135 -9.76 -22.50 7.07
C SER A 135 -9.37 -21.20 6.35
N LEU A 136 -10.25 -20.65 5.51
CA LEU A 136 -10.04 -19.36 4.85
C LEU A 136 -9.94 -18.23 5.87
N PHE A 137 -10.79 -18.28 6.90
CA PHE A 137 -10.80 -17.30 7.98
C PHE A 137 -9.50 -17.33 8.81
N ALA A 138 -8.96 -18.52 9.09
CA ALA A 138 -7.69 -18.67 9.80
C ALA A 138 -6.51 -18.09 9.00
N LEU A 139 -6.45 -18.37 7.69
CA LEU A 139 -5.41 -17.83 6.79
C LEU A 139 -5.47 -16.31 6.72
N PHE A 140 -6.68 -15.77 6.58
CA PHE A 140 -6.95 -14.33 6.63
C PHE A 140 -6.43 -13.70 7.93
N SER A 141 -6.83 -14.26 9.07
CA SER A 141 -6.51 -13.74 10.40
C SER A 141 -5.01 -13.75 10.71
N LEU A 142 -4.29 -14.78 10.25
CA LEU A 142 -2.85 -14.89 10.46
C LEU A 142 -2.04 -13.93 9.57
N THR A 143 -2.59 -13.52 8.43
CA THR A 143 -1.93 -12.60 7.50
C THR A 143 -1.87 -11.17 8.05
N ILE A 144 -2.90 -10.74 8.80
CA ILE A 144 -3.01 -9.36 9.30
C ILE A 144 -1.80 -8.95 10.18
N PRO A 145 -1.41 -9.68 11.25
CA PRO A 145 -0.28 -9.29 12.09
C PRO A 145 1.05 -9.24 11.32
N LEU A 146 1.23 -10.12 10.33
CA LEU A 146 2.43 -10.13 9.49
C LEU A 146 2.51 -8.89 8.60
N MET A 147 1.39 -8.48 7.99
CA MET A 147 1.32 -7.22 7.23
C MET A 147 1.56 -6.01 8.14
N VAL A 148 0.97 -5.97 9.33
CA VAL A 148 1.20 -4.90 10.31
C VAL A 148 2.68 -4.79 10.66
N LEU A 149 3.34 -5.91 10.96
CA LEU A 149 4.76 -5.94 11.29
C LEU A 149 5.62 -5.44 10.11
N ALA A 150 5.39 -5.97 8.91
CA ALA A 150 6.11 -5.56 7.70
C ALA A 150 6.01 -4.05 7.43
N GLN A 151 4.81 -3.48 7.57
CA GLN A 151 4.58 -2.06 7.34
C GLN A 151 5.20 -1.19 8.45
N LEU A 152 5.12 -1.58 9.71
CA LEU A 152 5.79 -0.85 10.81
C LEU A 152 7.32 -0.86 10.67
N ASN A 153 7.91 -1.98 10.26
CA ASN A 153 9.33 -2.06 9.91
C ASN A 153 9.68 -1.09 8.78
N SER A 154 8.83 -1.03 7.75
CA SER A 154 9.00 -0.09 6.65
C SER A 154 9.04 1.37 7.14
N TYR A 155 8.12 1.78 8.01
CA TYR A 155 8.09 3.15 8.53
C TYR A 155 9.32 3.48 9.38
N ALA A 156 9.83 2.53 10.16
CA ALA A 156 11.08 2.70 10.90
C ALA A 156 12.29 2.84 9.95
N LEU A 157 12.38 2.01 8.91
CA LEU A 157 13.40 2.11 7.86
C LEU A 157 13.29 3.44 7.08
N GLN A 158 12.08 3.89 6.81
CA GLN A 158 11.81 5.16 6.13
C GLN A 158 12.32 6.35 6.96
N ALA A 159 12.11 6.31 8.29
CA ALA A 159 12.55 7.36 9.21
C ALA A 159 14.07 7.59 9.18
N ILE A 160 14.85 6.52 8.98
CA ILE A 160 16.32 6.55 8.88
C ILE A 160 16.81 6.72 7.43
N ARG A 161 15.92 7.09 6.50
CA ARG A 161 16.20 7.32 5.07
C ARG A 161 16.63 6.06 4.28
N HIS A 162 16.34 4.86 4.78
CA HIS A 162 16.47 3.61 4.03
C HIS A 162 15.23 3.38 3.16
N VAL A 163 15.07 4.20 2.12
CA VAL A 163 13.79 4.32 1.40
C VAL A 163 13.49 3.12 0.49
N THR A 164 14.50 2.52 -0.15
CA THR A 164 14.30 1.33 -1.00
C THR A 164 13.73 0.13 -0.22
N PRO A 165 14.36 -0.34 0.88
CA PRO A 165 13.79 -1.44 1.67
C PRO A 165 12.46 -1.07 2.33
N ALA A 166 12.27 0.20 2.69
CA ALA A 166 10.97 0.67 3.18
C ALA A 166 9.87 0.50 2.12
N ILE A 167 10.05 1.04 0.91
CA ILE A 167 9.04 0.93 -0.16
C ILE A 167 8.83 -0.54 -0.56
N PHE A 168 9.89 -1.35 -0.57
CA PHE A 168 9.79 -2.79 -0.77
C PHE A 168 8.82 -3.40 0.23
N ALA A 169 9.02 -3.20 1.53
CA ALA A 169 8.15 -3.81 2.55
C ALA A 169 6.73 -3.23 2.59
N LEU A 170 6.54 -1.97 2.21
CA LEU A 170 5.25 -1.27 2.28
C LEU A 170 4.33 -1.55 1.09
N GLN A 171 4.88 -1.59 -0.13
CA GLN A 171 4.07 -1.50 -1.36
C GLN A 171 4.42 -2.56 -2.42
N MET A 172 5.68 -3.04 -2.48
CA MET A 172 6.11 -3.93 -3.57
C MET A 172 6.20 -5.39 -3.15
N GLY A 173 6.72 -5.67 -1.97
CA GLY A 173 7.21 -6.99 -1.57
C GLY A 173 6.12 -8.05 -1.54
N VAL A 174 4.97 -7.72 -0.96
CA VAL A 174 3.84 -8.66 -0.89
C VAL A 174 3.34 -8.97 -2.30
N SER A 175 3.11 -7.95 -3.14
CA SER A 175 2.67 -8.16 -4.52
C SER A 175 3.70 -8.91 -5.36
N CYS A 176 4.98 -8.63 -5.19
CA CYS A 176 6.08 -9.29 -5.91
C CYS A 176 6.15 -10.79 -5.58
N PHE A 177 6.19 -11.15 -4.30
CA PHE A 177 6.20 -12.56 -3.90
C PHE A 177 4.89 -13.27 -4.24
N LEU A 178 3.76 -12.57 -4.12
CA LEU A 178 2.48 -13.15 -4.44
C LEU A 178 2.33 -13.44 -5.93
N VAL A 179 2.79 -12.55 -6.82
CA VAL A 179 2.88 -12.82 -8.27
C VAL A 179 3.73 -14.06 -8.54
N LEU A 180 4.90 -14.16 -7.90
CA LEU A 180 5.79 -15.31 -8.04
C LEU A 180 5.08 -16.61 -7.62
N PHE A 181 4.46 -16.64 -6.43
CA PHE A 181 3.80 -17.84 -5.93
C PHE A 181 2.54 -18.21 -6.70
N ILE A 182 1.73 -17.24 -7.11
CA ILE A 182 0.55 -17.50 -7.95
C ILE A 182 0.97 -18.06 -9.31
N THR A 183 2.06 -17.54 -9.91
CA THR A 183 2.60 -18.08 -11.16
C THR A 183 3.08 -19.52 -10.99
N ILE A 184 3.75 -19.83 -9.87
CA ILE A 184 4.18 -21.20 -9.54
C ILE A 184 2.96 -22.12 -9.37
N LEU A 185 1.95 -21.69 -8.61
CA LEU A 185 0.73 -22.48 -8.40
C LEU A 185 0.00 -22.77 -9.72
N HIS A 186 -0.06 -21.79 -10.63
CA HIS A 186 -0.63 -21.97 -11.95
C HIS A 186 0.16 -22.99 -12.78
N PHE A 187 1.49 -22.93 -12.76
CA PHE A 187 2.33 -23.88 -13.49
C PHE A 187 2.13 -25.34 -13.06
N PHE A 188 1.70 -25.58 -11.82
CA PHE A 188 1.40 -26.91 -11.28
C PHE A 188 -0.10 -27.24 -11.23
N ASP A 189 -0.98 -26.42 -11.83
CA ASP A 189 -2.43 -26.58 -11.81
C ASP A 189 -3.05 -26.66 -10.40
N LEU A 190 -2.46 -25.93 -9.44
CA LEU A 190 -2.87 -25.92 -8.02
C LEU A 190 -3.72 -24.70 -7.64
N ILE A 191 -4.17 -23.91 -8.62
CA ILE A 191 -4.90 -22.67 -8.36
C ILE A 191 -6.27 -22.96 -7.76
N THR A 192 -6.40 -22.55 -6.50
CA THR A 192 -7.62 -22.54 -5.70
C THR A 192 -7.60 -21.32 -4.78
N LEU A 193 -8.76 -20.86 -4.31
CA LEU A 193 -8.81 -19.75 -3.34
C LEU A 193 -7.91 -20.00 -2.12
N VAL A 194 -7.92 -21.21 -1.56
CA VAL A 194 -7.10 -21.60 -0.40
C VAL A 194 -5.61 -21.48 -0.73
N SER A 195 -5.16 -22.00 -1.88
CA SER A 195 -3.76 -21.92 -2.29
C SER A 195 -3.28 -20.47 -2.50
N MET A 196 -4.14 -19.61 -3.03
CA MET A 196 -3.82 -18.20 -3.25
C MET A 196 -3.74 -17.42 -1.92
N LEU A 197 -4.59 -17.74 -0.95
CA LEU A 197 -4.48 -17.16 0.40
C LEU A 197 -3.26 -17.69 1.16
N LEU A 198 -2.88 -18.96 0.98
CA LEU A 198 -1.62 -19.50 1.48
C LEU A 198 -0.42 -18.76 0.87
N ALA A 199 -0.45 -18.49 -0.44
CA ALA A 199 0.56 -17.68 -1.11
C ALA A 199 0.62 -16.25 -0.57
N LEU A 200 -0.53 -15.63 -0.25
CA LEU A 200 -0.60 -14.32 0.39
C LEU A 200 0.03 -14.35 1.79
N LEU A 201 -0.33 -15.34 2.61
CA LEU A 201 0.24 -15.53 3.94
C LEU A 201 1.76 -15.70 3.89
N LEU A 202 2.26 -16.56 2.99
CA LEU A 202 3.69 -16.80 2.79
C LEU A 202 4.41 -15.53 2.31
N SER A 203 3.79 -14.76 1.42
CA SER A 203 4.31 -13.47 0.95
C SER A 203 4.42 -12.48 2.10
N ALA A 204 3.37 -12.33 2.91
CA ALA A 204 3.37 -11.46 4.08
C ALA A 204 4.43 -11.89 5.10
N PHE A 205 4.58 -13.19 5.33
CA PHE A 205 5.62 -13.75 6.20
C PHE A 205 7.03 -13.41 5.73
N LEU A 206 7.34 -13.65 4.44
CA LEU A 206 8.66 -13.35 3.88
C LEU A 206 8.97 -11.85 3.95
N VAL A 207 8.00 -10.98 3.65
CA VAL A 207 8.20 -9.53 3.74
C VAL A 207 8.39 -9.09 5.18
N ALA A 208 7.61 -9.62 6.13
CA ALA A 208 7.77 -9.35 7.55
C ALA A 208 9.16 -9.80 8.05
N LEU A 209 9.62 -10.98 7.63
CA LEU A 209 10.94 -11.50 7.96
C LEU A 209 12.05 -10.63 7.39
N ILE A 210 12.02 -10.35 6.08
CA ILE A 210 13.04 -9.55 5.39
C ILE A 210 13.12 -8.14 5.98
N SER A 211 11.98 -7.48 6.18
CA SER A 211 11.92 -6.13 6.74
C SER A 211 12.37 -6.09 8.21
N THR A 212 12.06 -7.12 9.01
CA THR A 212 12.54 -7.24 10.40
C THR A 212 14.06 -7.38 10.41
N LEU A 213 14.61 -8.27 9.58
CA LEU A 213 16.06 -8.45 9.47
C LEU A 213 16.76 -7.16 9.02
N GLN A 214 16.19 -6.43 8.08
CA GLN A 214 16.72 -5.14 7.62
C GLN A 214 16.69 -4.08 8.73
N TRP A 215 15.62 -4.01 9.51
CA TRP A 215 15.52 -3.09 10.64
C TRP A 215 16.51 -3.43 11.74
N LEU A 216 16.60 -4.70 12.15
CA LEU A 216 17.54 -5.14 13.19
C LEU A 216 19.01 -4.96 12.78
N ARG A 217 19.32 -5.09 11.49
CA ARG A 217 20.68 -4.88 10.93
C ARG A 217 20.96 -3.43 10.53
N SER A 218 20.04 -2.49 10.75
CA SER A 218 20.21 -1.08 10.37
C SER A 218 21.25 -0.34 11.22
N GLY A 219 21.66 -0.92 12.36
CA GLY A 219 22.48 -0.22 13.35
C GLY A 219 21.72 0.85 14.13
N GLN A 220 20.41 1.02 13.89
CA GLN A 220 19.52 1.97 14.57
C GLN A 220 18.53 1.27 15.51
N TYR A 221 18.81 0.00 15.83
CA TYR A 221 18.08 -0.79 16.80
C TYR A 221 18.98 -1.22 17.94
N SER A 222 18.54 -1.02 19.19
CA SER A 222 19.16 -1.53 20.41
C SER A 222 18.13 -2.29 21.24
N ALA A 223 18.61 -3.20 22.09
CA ALA A 223 17.75 -3.90 23.04
C ALA A 223 17.10 -2.88 23.98
N VAL A 224 15.76 -2.95 24.08
CA VAL A 224 14.98 -2.02 24.90
C VAL A 224 14.80 -2.61 26.30
N THR A 225 15.22 -1.87 27.32
CA THR A 225 14.96 -2.22 28.72
C THR A 225 13.48 -2.05 29.07
N LEU A 226 12.92 -2.94 29.88
CA LEU A 226 11.55 -2.84 30.38
C LEU A 226 11.53 -2.10 31.72
N PRO A 227 10.53 -1.21 31.97
CA PRO A 227 9.45 -0.81 31.09
C PRO A 227 9.92 0.13 29.96
N VAL A 228 9.28 0.03 28.79
CA VAL A 228 9.61 0.88 27.64
C VAL A 228 9.22 2.33 27.96
N ALA A 229 10.15 3.29 27.79
CA ALA A 229 9.88 4.69 28.05
C ALA A 229 8.73 5.20 27.19
N HIS A 230 7.76 5.89 27.82
CA HIS A 230 6.57 6.34 27.14
C HIS A 230 6.82 7.66 26.40
N ASN A 231 6.69 7.63 25.07
CA ASN A 231 6.62 8.84 24.26
C ASN A 231 5.15 9.27 24.07
N ALA A 232 4.72 10.24 24.88
CA ALA A 232 3.35 10.76 24.85
C ALA A 232 3.03 11.44 23.50
N GLU A 233 3.96 12.25 22.99
CA GLU A 233 3.79 12.98 21.71
C GLU A 233 3.63 12.03 20.51
N LEU A 234 4.37 10.92 20.50
CA LEU A 234 4.20 9.84 19.51
C LEU A 234 2.79 9.25 19.58
N THR A 235 2.34 8.93 20.80
CA THR A 235 1.04 8.27 21.01
C THR A 235 -0.12 9.19 20.65
N ASP A 236 -0.07 10.46 21.04
CA ASP A 236 -1.15 11.41 20.78
C ASP A 236 -1.23 11.80 19.30
N SER A 237 -0.07 11.95 18.65
CA SER A 237 -0.02 12.08 17.20
C SER A 237 -0.58 10.84 16.49
N ALA A 238 -0.30 9.63 16.98
CA ALA A 238 -0.81 8.39 16.39
C ALA A 238 -2.34 8.34 16.44
N LYS A 239 -2.95 8.68 17.60
CA LYS A 239 -4.42 8.71 17.76
C LYS A 239 -5.10 9.64 16.76
N GLN A 240 -4.55 10.84 16.55
CA GLN A 240 -5.10 11.81 15.59
C GLN A 240 -5.02 11.28 14.15
N VAL A 241 -3.87 10.72 13.77
CA VAL A 241 -3.65 10.14 12.44
C VAL A 241 -4.55 8.93 12.20
N TRP A 242 -4.81 8.12 13.22
CA TRP A 242 -5.56 6.88 13.10
C TRP A 242 -6.97 7.10 12.55
N ILE A 243 -7.68 8.11 13.05
CA ILE A 243 -9.02 8.47 12.57
C ILE A 243 -8.96 8.86 11.08
N GLY A 244 -8.01 9.69 10.70
CA GLY A 244 -7.81 10.10 9.31
C GLY A 244 -7.51 8.91 8.39
N ASN A 245 -6.69 7.96 8.83
CA ASN A 245 -6.41 6.74 8.07
C ASN A 245 -7.66 5.89 7.85
N ILE A 246 -8.51 5.73 8.87
CA ILE A 246 -9.77 4.97 8.75
C ILE A 246 -10.63 5.59 7.65
N PHE A 247 -10.92 6.89 7.72
CA PHE A 247 -11.75 7.56 6.71
C PHE A 247 -11.13 7.52 5.31
N THR A 248 -9.83 7.75 5.20
CA THR A 248 -9.14 7.69 3.89
C THR A 248 -9.25 6.30 3.27
N ASN A 249 -9.12 5.24 4.06
CA ASN A 249 -9.23 3.87 3.56
C ASN A 249 -10.66 3.45 3.28
N VAL A 250 -11.64 3.94 4.04
CA VAL A 250 -13.06 3.72 3.75
C VAL A 250 -13.45 4.44 2.44
N ILE A 251 -12.95 5.65 2.19
CA ILE A 251 -13.19 6.34 0.91
C ILE A 251 -12.57 5.54 -0.24
N GLN A 252 -11.36 5.00 -0.06
CA GLN A 252 -10.64 4.29 -1.10
C GLN A 252 -11.21 2.89 -1.39
N TRP A 253 -11.50 2.10 -0.37
CA TRP A 253 -11.80 0.67 -0.48
C TRP A 253 -13.18 0.30 0.07
N GLY A 254 -13.86 1.24 0.74
CA GLY A 254 -15.16 0.99 1.36
C GLY A 254 -16.23 0.62 0.34
N SER A 255 -16.17 1.12 -0.89
CA SER A 255 -17.07 0.70 -1.97
C SER A 255 -17.03 -0.82 -2.20
N LEU A 256 -15.83 -1.41 -2.26
CA LEU A 256 -15.64 -2.86 -2.44
C LEU A 256 -16.04 -3.66 -1.20
N ILE A 257 -15.78 -3.14 -0.01
CA ILE A 257 -16.19 -3.79 1.24
C ILE A 257 -17.73 -3.82 1.34
N ILE A 258 -18.38 -2.68 1.08
CA ILE A 258 -19.86 -2.57 1.08
C ILE A 258 -20.44 -3.44 -0.03
N ALA A 259 -19.88 -3.40 -1.24
CA ALA A 259 -20.32 -4.21 -2.36
C ALA A 259 -20.27 -5.72 -2.05
N GLY A 260 -19.30 -6.19 -1.28
CA GLY A 260 -19.20 -7.59 -0.87
C GLY A 260 -20.37 -8.11 -0.02
N PHE A 261 -21.21 -7.24 0.55
CA PHE A 261 -22.44 -7.65 1.23
C PHE A 261 -23.62 -7.88 0.26
N TYR A 262 -23.60 -7.23 -0.91
CA TYR A 262 -24.76 -7.17 -1.82
C TYR A 262 -24.52 -7.83 -3.17
N LEU A 263 -23.27 -7.88 -3.64
CA LEU A 263 -22.92 -8.43 -4.95
C LEU A 263 -22.58 -9.92 -4.87
N THR A 264 -22.71 -10.59 -6.00
CA THR A 264 -22.16 -11.92 -6.21
C THR A 264 -20.62 -11.87 -6.23
N ASP A 265 -19.98 -13.00 -5.96
CA ASP A 265 -18.52 -13.10 -6.00
C ASP A 265 -17.93 -12.73 -7.37
N SER A 266 -18.61 -13.09 -8.46
CA SER A 266 -18.20 -12.72 -9.82
C SER A 266 -18.29 -11.22 -10.07
N ASP A 267 -19.42 -10.58 -9.71
CA ASP A 267 -19.61 -9.14 -9.90
C ASP A 267 -18.62 -8.32 -9.06
N LEU A 268 -18.29 -8.83 -7.87
CA LEU A 268 -17.27 -8.25 -7.01
C LEU A 268 -15.88 -8.35 -7.63
N GLY A 269 -15.56 -9.45 -8.31
CA GLY A 269 -14.35 -9.62 -9.11
C GLY A 269 -14.26 -8.61 -10.26
N LEU A 270 -15.35 -8.42 -10.99
CA LEU A 270 -15.47 -7.43 -12.07
C LEU A 270 -15.23 -6.00 -11.54
N LEU A 271 -15.91 -5.62 -10.46
CA LEU A 271 -15.76 -4.32 -9.83
C LEU A 271 -14.34 -4.09 -9.30
N ALA A 272 -13.74 -5.10 -8.66
CA ALA A 272 -12.38 -5.00 -8.13
C ALA A 272 -11.34 -4.82 -9.24
N ALA A 273 -11.49 -5.53 -10.35
CA ALA A 273 -10.61 -5.40 -11.51
C ALA A 273 -10.75 -4.02 -12.17
N ALA A 274 -11.98 -3.54 -12.38
CA ALA A 274 -12.25 -2.20 -12.92
C ALA A 274 -11.67 -1.10 -12.00
N GLN A 275 -11.92 -1.18 -10.69
CA GLN A 275 -11.40 -0.21 -9.73
C GLN A 275 -9.87 -0.20 -9.70
N ARG A 276 -9.20 -1.36 -9.62
CA ARG A 276 -7.72 -1.40 -9.63
C ARG A 276 -7.13 -0.90 -10.94
N THR A 277 -7.78 -1.15 -12.07
CA THR A 277 -7.36 -0.61 -13.37
C THR A 277 -7.46 0.91 -13.38
N SER A 278 -8.54 1.48 -12.83
CA SER A 278 -8.70 2.93 -12.72
C SER A 278 -7.65 3.61 -11.83
N LEU A 279 -7.10 2.91 -10.82
CA LEU A 279 -6.01 3.44 -9.99
C LEU A 279 -4.72 3.70 -10.77
N LEU A 280 -4.57 3.12 -11.96
CA LEU A 280 -3.44 3.43 -12.83
C LEU A 280 -3.42 4.91 -13.26
N ILE A 281 -4.59 5.55 -13.34
CA ILE A 281 -4.73 6.97 -13.68
C ILE A 281 -4.03 7.84 -12.63
N GLY A 282 -4.15 7.47 -11.35
CA GLY A 282 -3.50 8.14 -10.22
C GLY A 282 -1.96 8.17 -10.31
N PHE A 283 -1.33 7.32 -11.13
CA PHE A 283 0.13 7.38 -11.32
C PHE A 283 0.61 8.67 -11.95
N VAL A 284 -0.21 9.31 -12.78
CA VAL A 284 0.13 10.63 -13.33
C VAL A 284 0.30 11.63 -12.19
N LEU A 285 -0.66 11.67 -11.27
CA LEU A 285 -0.62 12.56 -10.11
C LEU A 285 0.58 12.28 -9.22
N ILE A 286 0.86 11.00 -8.93
CA ILE A 286 2.03 10.60 -8.12
C ILE A 286 3.33 11.04 -8.79
N SER A 287 3.45 10.86 -10.11
CA SER A 287 4.65 11.19 -10.88
C SER A 287 4.89 12.69 -10.99
N VAL A 288 3.82 13.47 -11.21
CA VAL A 288 3.91 14.94 -11.23
C VAL A 288 4.28 15.47 -9.85
N ASN A 289 3.61 15.01 -8.79
CA ASN A 289 3.91 15.42 -7.41
C ASN A 289 5.35 15.10 -7.03
N PHE A 290 5.86 13.96 -7.49
CA PHE A 290 7.24 13.55 -7.27
C PHE A 290 8.25 14.56 -7.84
N ILE A 291 8.00 15.11 -9.03
CA ILE A 291 8.87 16.11 -9.66
C ILE A 291 8.70 17.49 -9.03
N VAL A 292 7.45 17.87 -8.71
CA VAL A 292 7.11 19.26 -8.37
C VAL A 292 7.26 19.58 -6.88
N ALA A 293 7.05 18.61 -5.98
CA ALA A 293 7.09 18.85 -4.53
C ALA A 293 8.40 19.48 -4.01
N PRO A 294 9.61 19.03 -4.43
CA PRO A 294 10.87 19.67 -4.02
C PRO A 294 10.98 21.12 -4.49
N MET A 295 10.45 21.42 -5.69
CA MET A 295 10.46 22.77 -6.23
C MET A 295 9.51 23.70 -5.47
N PHE A 296 8.34 23.20 -5.06
CA PHE A 296 7.42 23.94 -4.18
C PHE A 296 8.08 24.30 -2.86
N ALA A 297 8.71 23.34 -2.18
CA ALA A 297 9.38 23.57 -0.90
C ALA A 297 10.47 24.66 -1.03
N SER A 298 11.28 24.59 -2.09
CA SER A 298 12.34 25.57 -2.36
C SER A 298 11.79 26.97 -2.63
N LEU A 299 10.76 27.11 -3.48
CA LEU A 299 10.18 28.42 -3.81
C LEU A 299 9.45 29.05 -2.63
N TYR A 300 8.78 28.22 -1.81
CA TYR A 300 8.12 28.68 -0.59
C TYR A 300 9.13 29.21 0.43
N GLN A 301 10.23 28.49 0.66
CA GLN A 301 11.30 28.93 1.57
C GLN A 301 11.96 30.23 1.09
N GLN A 302 12.04 30.45 -0.22
CA GLN A 302 12.60 31.67 -0.81
C GLN A 302 11.62 32.87 -0.81
N GLY A 303 10.37 32.68 -0.39
CA GLY A 303 9.33 33.72 -0.45
C GLY A 303 8.86 34.07 -1.88
N GLU A 304 9.22 33.26 -2.86
CA GLU A 304 9.02 33.51 -4.30
C GLU A 304 7.60 33.11 -4.76
N MET A 305 6.58 33.71 -4.15
CA MET A 305 5.17 33.29 -4.29
C MET A 305 4.64 33.37 -5.73
N LYS A 306 5.08 34.34 -6.54
CA LYS A 306 4.70 34.45 -7.96
C LYS A 306 5.21 33.25 -8.78
N LYS A 307 6.46 32.83 -8.54
CA LYS A 307 7.05 31.65 -9.20
C LYS A 307 6.37 30.37 -8.72
N LEU A 308 6.04 30.28 -7.43
CA LEU A 308 5.30 29.17 -6.84
C LEU A 308 3.92 29.02 -7.48
N GLN A 309 3.16 30.11 -7.62
CA GLN A 309 1.86 30.12 -8.29
C GLN A 309 2.00 29.66 -9.74
N LYS A 310 2.97 30.20 -10.50
CA LYS A 310 3.23 29.80 -11.89
C LYS A 310 3.54 28.30 -11.99
N LEU A 311 4.37 27.79 -11.09
CA LEU A 311 4.72 26.37 -11.03
C LEU A 311 3.49 25.51 -10.72
N SER A 312 2.64 25.95 -9.78
CA SER A 312 1.40 25.26 -9.43
C SER A 312 0.46 25.15 -10.64
N THR A 313 0.28 26.24 -11.39
CA THR A 313 -0.55 26.21 -12.61
C THR A 313 0.04 25.32 -13.71
N ILE A 314 1.36 25.24 -13.82
CA ILE A 314 2.03 24.33 -14.77
C ILE A 314 1.81 22.88 -14.33
N ALA A 315 2.04 22.57 -13.05
CA ALA A 315 1.85 21.24 -12.49
C ALA A 315 0.40 20.75 -12.66
N PHE A 316 -0.58 21.63 -12.42
CA PHE A 316 -1.99 21.34 -12.64
C PHE A 316 -2.30 21.04 -14.12
N ARG A 317 -1.84 21.90 -15.04
CA ARG A 317 -2.02 21.67 -16.49
C ARG A 317 -1.36 20.39 -16.98
N LEU A 318 -0.17 20.07 -16.47
CA LEU A 318 0.53 18.81 -16.77
C LEU A 318 -0.26 17.61 -16.25
N ASN A 319 -0.78 17.67 -15.02
CA ASN A 319 -1.60 16.61 -14.45
C ASN A 319 -2.82 16.33 -15.33
N ILE A 320 -3.61 17.36 -15.65
CA ILE A 320 -4.79 17.20 -16.50
C ILE A 320 -4.40 16.64 -17.86
N SER A 321 -3.40 17.23 -18.53
CA SER A 321 -3.04 16.83 -19.90
C SER A 321 -2.54 15.39 -19.97
N LEU A 322 -1.78 14.95 -18.96
CA LEU A 322 -1.24 13.59 -18.91
C LEU A 322 -2.29 12.57 -18.42
N SER A 323 -3.17 12.93 -17.49
CA SER A 323 -4.24 12.05 -16.99
C SER A 323 -5.38 11.89 -17.99
N LEU A 324 -5.59 12.86 -18.88
CA LEU A 324 -6.62 12.77 -19.90
C LEU A 324 -6.39 11.57 -20.84
N ILE A 325 -5.13 11.21 -21.11
CA ILE A 325 -4.77 10.08 -21.96
C ILE A 325 -5.30 8.74 -21.39
N PRO A 326 -4.92 8.32 -20.15
CA PRO A 326 -5.45 7.09 -19.58
C PRO A 326 -6.95 7.17 -19.26
N VAL A 327 -7.51 8.34 -18.93
CA VAL A 327 -8.97 8.49 -18.74
C VAL A 327 -9.71 8.20 -20.04
N ILE A 328 -9.32 8.83 -21.16
CA ILE A 328 -9.92 8.56 -22.48
C ILE A 328 -9.75 7.09 -22.85
N ALA A 329 -8.57 6.50 -22.63
CA ALA A 329 -8.35 5.08 -22.90
C ALA A 329 -9.30 4.19 -22.08
N CYS A 330 -9.38 4.41 -20.76
CA CYS A 330 -10.25 3.65 -19.87
C CYS A 330 -11.74 3.89 -20.08
N THR A 331 -12.15 5.02 -20.68
CA THR A 331 -13.56 5.31 -20.96
C THR A 331 -14.01 4.77 -22.32
N PHE A 332 -13.21 4.94 -23.38
CA PHE A 332 -13.61 4.56 -24.74
C PHE A 332 -13.14 3.16 -25.16
N TYR A 333 -12.04 2.66 -24.61
CA TYR A 333 -11.49 1.33 -24.89
C TYR A 333 -11.61 0.41 -23.67
N SER A 334 -12.66 0.61 -22.88
CA SER A 334 -12.82 -0.01 -21.58
C SER A 334 -12.98 -1.53 -21.66
N GLN A 335 -13.73 -2.01 -22.65
CA GLN A 335 -13.95 -3.44 -22.89
C GLN A 335 -12.65 -4.12 -23.29
N GLU A 336 -11.91 -3.53 -24.24
CA GLU A 336 -10.63 -4.06 -24.71
C GLU A 336 -9.59 -4.12 -23.59
N ILE A 337 -9.52 -3.09 -22.75
CA ILE A 337 -8.64 -3.09 -21.57
C ILE A 337 -9.05 -4.23 -20.61
N MET A 338 -10.35 -4.41 -20.39
CA MET A 338 -10.82 -5.45 -19.47
C MET A 338 -10.63 -6.88 -20.01
N THR A 339 -10.62 -7.09 -21.33
CA THR A 339 -10.27 -8.40 -21.91
C THR A 339 -8.85 -8.86 -21.58
N LEU A 340 -7.96 -7.95 -21.15
CA LEU A 340 -6.63 -8.31 -20.62
C LEU A 340 -6.71 -9.20 -19.39
N PHE A 341 -7.80 -9.16 -18.64
CA PHE A 341 -8.03 -9.98 -17.46
C PHE A 341 -8.71 -11.33 -17.79
N GLY A 342 -9.38 -11.43 -18.94
CA GLY A 342 -10.09 -12.63 -19.40
C GLY A 342 -11.40 -12.27 -20.10
N ALA A 343 -12.01 -13.23 -20.79
CA ALA A 343 -13.28 -13.01 -21.49
C ALA A 343 -14.42 -12.67 -20.52
N GLU A 344 -14.44 -13.27 -19.34
CA GLU A 344 -15.44 -13.00 -18.29
C GLU A 344 -15.42 -11.54 -17.81
N PHE A 345 -14.25 -10.88 -17.91
CA PHE A 345 -14.05 -9.52 -17.45
C PHE A 345 -14.47 -8.44 -18.45
N GLU A 346 -14.77 -8.79 -19.71
CA GLU A 346 -15.18 -7.83 -20.75
C GLU A 346 -16.40 -7.00 -20.30
N SER A 347 -17.34 -7.63 -19.59
CA SER A 347 -18.53 -6.99 -19.03
C SER A 347 -18.21 -5.89 -17.99
N ALA A 348 -17.04 -5.97 -17.33
CA ALA A 348 -16.57 -4.92 -16.42
C ALA A 348 -16.14 -3.63 -17.14
N GLY A 349 -16.07 -3.61 -18.47
CA GLY A 349 -15.74 -2.41 -19.24
C GLY A 349 -16.66 -1.24 -18.91
N VAL A 350 -17.96 -1.50 -18.67
CA VAL A 350 -18.92 -0.45 -18.27
C VAL A 350 -18.55 0.13 -16.89
N LEU A 351 -18.16 -0.73 -15.95
CA LEU A 351 -17.72 -0.30 -14.61
C LEU A 351 -16.45 0.56 -14.71
N LEU A 352 -15.48 0.13 -15.51
CA LEU A 352 -14.24 0.88 -15.73
C LEU A 352 -14.53 2.26 -16.34
N ALA A 353 -15.41 2.34 -17.34
CA ALA A 353 -15.75 3.59 -18.00
C ALA A 353 -16.43 4.59 -17.04
N ILE A 354 -17.20 4.11 -16.05
CA ILE A 354 -17.84 4.95 -15.03
C ILE A 354 -16.84 5.40 -13.96
N VAL A 355 -15.97 4.50 -13.49
CA VAL A 355 -15.04 4.80 -12.38
C VAL A 355 -13.86 5.64 -12.85
N ALA A 356 -13.39 5.46 -14.09
CA ALA A 356 -12.18 6.12 -14.60
C ALA A 356 -12.24 7.67 -14.57
N PRO A 357 -13.33 8.36 -14.97
CA PRO A 357 -13.41 9.81 -14.86
C PRO A 357 -13.43 10.35 -13.42
N GLY A 358 -13.81 9.51 -12.44
CA GLY A 358 -13.81 9.85 -11.03
C GLY A 358 -12.45 9.69 -10.34
N GLN A 359 -11.51 8.94 -10.95
CA GLN A 359 -10.12 8.83 -10.52
C GLN A 359 -9.27 9.94 -11.13
#